data_AF-A0A7D9E522-F1
#
_entry.id   AF-A0A7D9E522-F1
#
_cell.length_a   1.000
_cell.length_b   1.000
_cell.length_c   1.000
_cell.angle_alpha   90.00
_cell.angle_beta   90.00
_cell.angle_gamma   90.00
#
_symmetry.space_group_name_H-M   'P 1'
#
loop_
_entity.id
_entity.type
_entity.pdbx_description
1 polymer ?
#
loop_
_entity_poly.entity_id
_entity_poly.type
_entity_poly.pdbx_seq_one_letter_code
_entity_poly.pdbx_strand_id
1 'polypeptide(L)'
;MVPRKPGDTVDFAPFVVGIITALKQYHVETTHQFLACLGQYVRSSVDSAASGKAAEFPDEVVNALAFFEDFLHYSKLSKKVAEEHVPMYLLDQFRQQMA
;
A
#
# COMPACT_ATOMS: atom_id res chain seq x y z
N MET A 1 26.56 -2.97 4.57
CA MET A 1 25.22 -2.51 4.98
C MET A 1 25.25 -2.27 6.48
N VAL A 2 24.95 -1.07 6.95
CA VAL A 2 24.93 -0.77 8.39
C VAL A 2 23.57 -1.21 8.93
N PRO A 3 23.51 -2.06 9.97
CA PRO A 3 22.24 -2.42 10.59
C PRO A 3 21.57 -1.20 11.23
N ARG A 4 20.27 -1.04 11.01
CA ARG A 4 19.44 0.03 11.58
C ARG A 4 19.44 -0.03 13.10
N LYS A 5 19.35 1.14 13.74
CA LYS A 5 19.17 1.25 15.18
C LYS A 5 17.67 1.23 15.53
N PRO A 6 17.29 0.72 16.72
CA PRO A 6 15.93 0.87 17.23
C PRO A 6 15.57 2.37 17.28
N GLY A 7 14.52 2.78 16.58
CA GLY A 7 14.08 4.18 16.47
C GLY A 7 14.42 4.86 15.13
N ASP A 8 15.23 4.25 14.26
CA ASP A 8 15.38 4.74 12.90
C ASP A 8 14.06 4.57 12.13
N THR A 9 13.58 5.63 11.47
CA THR A 9 12.42 5.55 10.58
C THR A 9 12.66 4.47 9.53
N VAL A 10 11.72 3.53 9.36
CA VAL A 10 11.79 2.48 8.32
C VAL A 10 12.11 3.17 6.98
N ASP A 11 13.12 2.70 6.22
CA ASP A 11 13.49 3.28 4.90
C ASP A 11 12.43 2.81 3.90
N PHE A 12 11.22 3.29 4.10
CA PHE A 12 10.04 2.87 3.37
C PHE A 12 10.16 3.28 1.90
N ALA A 13 10.72 4.47 1.64
CA ALA A 13 10.92 5.00 0.30
C ALA A 13 11.88 4.14 -0.57
N PRO A 14 13.10 3.77 -0.15
CA PRO A 14 13.95 2.84 -0.90
C PRO A 14 13.29 1.49 -1.19
N PHE A 15 12.50 0.95 -0.24
CA PHE A 15 11.75 -0.28 -0.47
C PHE A 15 10.69 -0.10 -1.56
N VAL A 16 9.83 0.91 -1.44
CA VAL A 16 8.77 1.22 -2.41
C VAL A 16 9.36 1.47 -3.80
N VAL A 17 10.40 2.31 -3.90
CA VAL A 17 11.07 2.60 -5.17
C VAL A 17 11.75 1.36 -5.76
N GLY A 18 12.31 0.49 -4.92
CA GLY A 18 12.85 -0.79 -5.34
C GLY A 18 11.81 -1.70 -5.98
N ILE A 19 10.63 -1.83 -5.36
CA ILE A 19 9.51 -2.60 -5.92
C ILE A 19 9.03 -1.99 -7.24
N ILE A 20 8.84 -0.66 -7.30
CA ILE A 20 8.46 0.04 -8.54
C ILE A 20 9.48 -0.22 -9.65
N THR A 21 10.77 -0.15 -9.32
CA THR A 21 11.85 -0.35 -10.28
C THR A 21 11.84 -1.79 -10.80
N ALA A 22 11.67 -2.77 -9.93
CA ALA A 22 11.55 -4.18 -10.33
C ALA A 22 10.33 -4.40 -11.23
N LEU A 23 9.16 -3.88 -10.86
CA LEU A 23 7.93 -4.02 -11.67
C LEU A 23 8.08 -3.38 -13.06
N LYS A 24 8.81 -2.26 -13.19
CA LYS A 24 9.10 -1.60 -14.47
C LYS A 24 10.00 -2.40 -15.40
N GLN A 25 10.71 -3.42 -14.90
CA GLN A 25 11.51 -4.31 -15.74
C GLN A 25 10.65 -5.36 -16.48
N TYR A 26 9.40 -5.54 -16.06
CA TYR A 26 8.46 -6.50 -16.65
C TYR A 26 7.40 -5.79 -17.51
N HIS A 27 6.57 -6.59 -18.17
CA HIS A 27 5.41 -6.08 -18.90
C HIS A 27 4.46 -5.33 -17.94
N VAL A 28 3.79 -4.29 -18.44
CA VAL A 28 2.89 -3.44 -17.64
C VAL A 28 1.84 -4.24 -16.87
N GLU A 29 1.36 -5.35 -17.45
CA GLU A 29 0.40 -6.27 -16.84
C GLU A 29 0.86 -6.80 -15.48
N THR A 30 2.16 -7.01 -15.26
CA THR A 30 2.69 -7.43 -13.95
C THR A 30 2.42 -6.38 -12.87
N THR A 31 2.48 -5.09 -13.22
CA THR A 31 2.12 -4.01 -12.30
C THR A 31 0.62 -4.04 -11.99
N HIS A 32 -0.23 -4.30 -13.00
CA HIS A 32 -1.68 -4.45 -12.78
C HIS A 32 -2.00 -5.65 -11.88
N GLN A 33 -1.35 -6.79 -12.09
CA GLN A 33 -1.52 -7.99 -11.26
C GLN A 33 -1.05 -7.75 -9.82
N PHE A 34 0.08 -7.06 -9.64
CA PHE A 34 0.58 -6.67 -8.33
C PHE A 34 -0.44 -5.77 -7.59
N LEU A 35 -0.96 -4.74 -8.26
CA LEU A 35 -1.95 -3.84 -7.68
C LEU A 35 -3.28 -4.54 -7.38
N ALA A 36 -3.72 -5.45 -8.24
CA ALA A 36 -4.91 -6.26 -8.02
C ALA A 36 -4.76 -7.13 -6.76
N CYS A 37 -3.60 -7.78 -6.60
CA CYS A 37 -3.28 -8.57 -5.41
C CYS A 37 -3.25 -7.72 -4.14
N LEU A 38 -2.60 -6.54 -4.19
CA LEU A 38 -2.57 -5.59 -3.08
C LEU A 38 -4.00 -5.13 -2.69
N GLY A 39 -4.84 -4.81 -3.68
CA GLY A 39 -6.22 -4.42 -3.43
C GLY A 39 -7.08 -5.54 -2.85
N GLN A 40 -6.87 -6.78 -3.29
CA GLN A 40 -7.53 -7.96 -2.71
C GLN A 40 -7.07 -8.20 -1.27
N TYR A 41 -5.77 -8.09 -1.00
CA TYR A 41 -5.20 -8.22 0.34
C TYR A 41 -5.84 -7.21 1.29
N VAL A 42 -5.79 -5.92 0.96
CA VAL A 42 -6.38 -4.85 1.78
C VAL A 42 -7.86 -5.11 2.06
N ARG A 43 -8.67 -5.45 1.04
CA ARG A 43 -10.10 -5.74 1.23
C ARG A 43 -10.33 -6.93 2.16
N SER A 44 -9.60 -8.02 1.95
CA SER A 44 -9.74 -9.23 2.78
C SER A 44 -9.35 -9.00 4.23
N SER A 45 -8.28 -8.22 4.48
CA SER A 45 -7.85 -7.86 5.84
C SER A 45 -8.87 -6.94 6.53
N VAL A 46 -9.44 -5.97 5.81
CA VAL A 46 -10.51 -5.10 6.35
C VAL A 46 -11.76 -5.91 6.70
N ASP A 47 -12.22 -6.78 5.80
CA ASP A 47 -13.40 -7.63 6.05
C ASP A 47 -13.17 -8.59 7.22
N SER A 48 -11.96 -9.14 7.32
CA SER A 48 -11.57 -10.01 8.44
C SER A 48 -11.59 -9.26 9.77
N ALA A 49 -11.12 -8.00 9.80
CA ALA A 49 -11.12 -7.16 10.99
C ALA A 49 -12.52 -6.68 11.39
N ALA A 50 -13.39 -6.37 10.42
CA ALA A 50 -14.77 -5.95 10.67
C ALA A 50 -15.59 -7.02 11.40
N SER A 51 -15.24 -8.30 11.21
CA SER A 51 -15.84 -9.44 11.90
C SER A 51 -15.57 -9.45 13.43
N GLY A 52 -14.57 -8.68 13.90
CA GLY A 52 -14.10 -8.64 15.28
C GLY A 52 -14.50 -7.41 16.11
N LYS A 53 -15.29 -6.46 15.57
CA LYS A 53 -15.63 -5.15 16.19
C LYS A 53 -14.46 -4.15 16.34
N ALA A 54 -13.41 -4.23 15.52
CA ALA A 54 -12.37 -3.21 15.53
C ALA A 54 -12.85 -1.91 14.86
N ALA A 55 -12.71 -0.77 15.54
CA ALA A 55 -13.03 0.56 15.02
C ALA A 55 -11.88 1.20 14.21
N GLU A 56 -10.68 0.63 14.32
CA GLU A 56 -9.45 1.09 13.68
C GLU A 56 -8.94 0.05 12.69
N PHE A 57 -8.18 0.49 11.68
CA PHE A 57 -7.55 -0.44 10.75
C PHE A 57 -6.50 -1.28 11.49
N PRO A 58 -6.42 -2.60 11.23
CA PRO A 58 -5.29 -3.41 11.70
C PRO A 58 -3.96 -2.85 11.19
N ASP A 59 -2.89 -3.05 11.96
CA ASP A 59 -1.53 -2.60 11.60
C ASP A 59 -1.11 -3.04 10.19
N GLU A 60 -1.50 -4.24 9.78
CA GLU A 60 -1.22 -4.76 8.44
C GLU A 60 -1.91 -3.96 7.32
N VAL A 61 -3.16 -3.51 7.54
CA VAL A 61 -3.92 -2.67 6.61
C VAL A 61 -3.31 -1.28 6.56
N VAL A 62 -2.98 -0.72 7.73
CA VAL A 62 -2.28 0.56 7.88
C VAL A 62 -0.97 0.56 7.09
N ASN A 63 -0.14 -0.47 7.27
CA ASN A 63 1.14 -0.61 6.56
C ASN A 63 0.96 -0.78 5.05
N ALA A 64 -0.04 -1.54 4.62
CA ALA A 64 -0.33 -1.74 3.20
C ALA A 64 -0.86 -0.46 2.51
N LEU A 65 -1.70 0.31 3.20
CA LEU A 65 -2.22 1.58 2.68
C LEU A 65 -1.14 2.67 2.66
N ALA A 66 -0.28 2.73 3.68
CA ALA A 66 0.90 3.60 3.68
C ALA A 66 1.84 3.26 2.52
N PHE A 67 2.12 1.97 2.30
CA PHE A 67 2.86 1.52 1.13
C PHE A 67 2.22 1.93 -0.18
N PHE A 68 0.90 1.77 -0.29
CA PHE A 68 0.20 2.10 -1.51
C PHE A 68 0.23 3.60 -1.80
N GLU A 69 0.11 4.46 -0.78
CA GLU A 69 0.21 5.91 -0.94
C GLU A 69 1.59 6.35 -1.47
N ASP A 70 2.67 5.85 -0.85
CA ASP A 70 4.04 6.08 -1.33
C ASP A 70 4.24 5.49 -2.73
N PHE A 71 3.67 4.32 -3.01
CA PHE A 71 3.76 3.69 -4.32
C PHE A 71 3.13 4.57 -5.40
N LEU A 72 1.95 5.16 -5.14
CA LEU A 72 1.32 6.09 -6.06
C LEU A 72 2.16 7.36 -6.24
N HIS A 73 2.73 7.90 -5.17
CA HIS A 73 3.59 9.07 -5.21
C HIS A 73 4.83 8.84 -6.11
N TYR A 74 5.56 7.75 -5.90
CA TYR A 74 6.81 7.47 -6.62
C TYR A 74 6.61 6.87 -8.01
N SER A 75 5.56 6.07 -8.23
CA SER A 75 5.33 5.39 -9.51
C SER A 75 4.86 6.34 -10.61
N LYS A 76 4.22 7.46 -10.23
CA LYS A 76 3.53 8.40 -11.12
C LYS A 76 2.43 7.72 -11.97
N LEU A 77 1.85 6.63 -11.45
CA LEU A 77 0.72 5.99 -12.09
C LEU A 77 -0.47 6.95 -12.19
N SER A 78 -1.24 6.81 -13.26
CA SER A 78 -2.49 7.56 -13.37
C SER A 78 -3.45 7.14 -12.26
N LYS A 79 -4.16 8.10 -11.69
CA LYS A 79 -5.16 7.87 -10.62
C LYS A 79 -6.20 6.82 -11.03
N LYS A 80 -6.56 6.77 -12.31
CA LYS A 80 -7.49 5.80 -12.88
C LYS A 80 -7.03 4.35 -12.68
N VAL A 81 -5.75 4.06 -12.91
CA VAL A 81 -5.19 2.71 -12.72
C VAL A 81 -5.18 2.32 -11.25
N ALA A 82 -4.96 3.28 -10.34
CA ALA A 82 -5.02 3.04 -8.90
C ALA A 82 -6.45 2.69 -8.44
N GLU A 83 -7.43 3.48 -8.91
CA GLU A 83 -8.86 3.33 -8.62
C GLU A 83 -9.44 1.99 -9.11
N GLU A 84 -8.89 1.42 -10.18
CA GLU A 84 -9.33 0.11 -10.72
C GLU A 84 -9.03 -1.05 -9.74
N HIS A 85 -7.98 -0.95 -8.93
CA HIS A 85 -7.52 -2.07 -8.09
C HIS A 85 -7.80 -1.87 -6.60
N VAL A 86 -7.58 -0.66 -6.09
CA VAL A 86 -7.73 -0.36 -4.66
C VAL A 86 -8.86 0.66 -4.46
N PRO A 87 -9.86 0.38 -3.60
CA PRO A 87 -10.93 1.33 -3.34
C PRO A 87 -10.39 2.60 -2.67
N MET A 88 -10.49 3.75 -3.35
CA MET A 88 -9.91 5.01 -2.86
C MET A 88 -10.50 5.49 -1.54
N TYR A 89 -11.75 5.11 -1.21
CA TYR A 89 -12.36 5.46 0.07
C TYR A 89 -11.56 4.90 1.27
N LEU A 90 -10.83 3.79 1.10
CA LEU A 90 -9.98 3.23 2.15
C LEU A 90 -8.75 4.11 2.40
N LEU A 91 -8.18 4.70 1.33
CA LEU A 91 -7.12 5.69 1.47
C LEU A 91 -7.62 6.98 2.13
N ASP A 92 -8.83 7.42 1.81
CA ASP A 92 -9.42 8.61 2.43
C ASP A 92 -9.70 8.38 3.93
N GLN A 93 -10.22 7.20 4.31
CA GLN A 93 -10.38 6.80 5.71
C GLN A 93 -9.04 6.69 6.43
N PHE A 94 -8.03 6.11 5.79
CA PHE A 94 -6.67 6.02 6.33
C PHE A 94 -6.09 7.40 6.64
N ARG A 95 -6.22 8.35 5.71
CA ARG A 95 -5.79 9.75 5.92
C ARG A 95 -6.53 10.44 7.06
N GLN A 96 -7.82 10.14 7.24
CA GLN A 96 -8.60 10.68 8.36
C GLN A 96 -8.17 10.10 9.72
N GLN A 97 -7.71 8.84 9.78
CA GLN A 97 -7.19 8.23 11.00
C GLN A 97 -5.76 8.68 11.35
N MET A 98 -4.99 9.10 10.33
CA MET A 98 -3.59 9.55 10.49
C MET A 98 -3.42 11.07 10.60
N ALA A 99 -4.51 11.84 10.52
CA ALA A 99 -4.53 13.29 10.68
C ALA A 99 -4.75 13.68 12.16
#